data_AF-A0A660Q381-F1
#
_entry.id   AF-A0A660Q381-F1
#
_cell.length_a   1.000
_cell.length_b   1.000
_cell.length_c   1.000
_cell.angle_alpha   90.00
_cell.angle_beta   90.00
_cell.angle_gamma   90.00
#
_symmetry.space_group_name_H-M   'P 1'
#
loop_
_entity.id
_entity.type
_entity.pdbx_description
1 polymer ?
#
loop_
_entity_poly.entity_id
_entity_poly.type
_entity_poly.pdbx_seq_one_letter_code
_entity_poly.pdbx_strand_id
1 'polypeptide(L)' 'ETLLASCRPDAFVVMVGPSTPFSPVLFDYGVDVLAGTVVTDAREALRYIKEGATFRQLKGHGVRLCSWARSPNDLNG' A
#
# COMPACT_ATOMS: atom_id res chain seq x y z
N GLU A 1 -18.15 -2.96 1.81
CA GLU A 1 -17.50 -4.28 1.63
C GLU A 1 -18.04 -4.94 0.35
N THR A 2 -17.73 -4.37 -0.82
CA THR A 2 -18.39 -4.74 -2.10
C THR A 2 -17.49 -4.60 -3.33
N LEU A 3 -16.39 -3.85 -3.25
CA LEU A 3 -15.56 -3.53 -4.41
C LEU A 3 -14.75 -4.74 -4.88
N LEU A 4 -14.13 -5.48 -3.95
CA LEU A 4 -13.35 -6.69 -4.25
C LEU A 4 -14.23 -7.84 -4.74
N ALA A 5 -15.42 -8.03 -4.13
CA ALA A 5 -16.38 -9.05 -4.55
C ALA A 5 -17.00 -8.79 -5.94
N SER A 6 -16.87 -7.57 -6.46
CA SER A 6 -17.31 -7.22 -7.83
C SER A 6 -16.24 -7.51 -8.88
N CYS A 7 -15.01 -7.82 -8.47
CA CYS A 7 -13.96 -8.23 -9.39
C CYS A 7 -14.24 -9.63 -9.93
N ARG A 8 -13.83 -9.89 -11.18
CA ARG A 8 -13.87 -11.25 -11.72
C ARG A 8 -12.94 -12.16 -10.90
N PRO A 9 -13.24 -13.47 -10.78
CA PRO A 9 -12.38 -14.40 -10.05
C PRO A 9 -10.94 -14.50 -10.56
N ASP A 10 -10.69 -14.14 -11.83
CA ASP A 10 -9.39 -14.13 -12.50
C ASP A 10 -8.75 -12.74 -12.58
N ALA A 11 -9.34 -11.73 -11.95
CA ALA A 11 -8.83 -10.37 -12.00
C ALA A 11 -7.56 -10.22 -11.15
N PHE A 12 -6.55 -9.55 -11.70
CA PHE A 12 -5.39 -9.11 -10.92
C PHE A 12 -5.71 -7.80 -10.20
N VAL A 13 -5.70 -7.84 -8.87
CA VAL A 13 -6.15 -6.75 -7.99
C VAL A 13 -4.96 -6.08 -7.31
N VAL A 14 -4.82 -4.77 -7.51
CA VAL A 14 -3.80 -3.94 -6.87
C VAL A 14 -4.46 -2.91 -5.96
N MET A 15 -4.08 -2.88 -4.68
CA MET A 15 -4.47 -1.81 -3.75
C MET A 15 -3.40 -0.72 -3.75
N VAL A 16 -3.77 0.49 -4.16
CA VAL A 16 -2.84 1.62 -4.34
C VAL A 16 -3.23 2.81 -3.47
N GLY A 17 -2.25 3.40 -2.79
CA GLY A 17 -2.43 4.64 -2.04
C GLY A 17 -1.30 4.85 -1.02
N PRO A 18 -0.94 6.10 -0.67
CA PRO A 18 0.07 6.36 0.35
C PRO A 18 -0.24 5.64 1.67
N SER A 19 -1.52 5.54 2.00
CA SER A 19 -2.05 4.90 3.21
C SER A 19 -2.41 3.42 3.02
N THR A 20 -2.04 2.77 1.90
CA THR A 20 -2.24 1.33 1.74
C THR A 20 -1.58 0.61 2.91
N PRO A 21 -2.34 -0.14 3.73
CA PRO A 21 -1.77 -0.89 4.82
C PRO A 21 -0.93 -2.04 4.26
N PHE A 22 0.32 -2.15 4.70
CA PHE A 22 1.17 -3.31 4.40
C PHE A 22 0.88 -4.44 5.39
N SER A 23 -0.34 -5.00 5.28
CA SER A 23 -0.79 -6.12 6.11
C SER A 23 -0.96 -7.37 5.24
N PRO A 24 -0.29 -8.49 5.55
CA PRO A 24 -0.41 -9.73 4.77
C PRO A 24 -1.85 -10.25 4.69
N VAL A 25 -2.68 -9.98 5.70
CA VAL A 25 -4.09 -10.41 5.73
C VAL A 25 -4.88 -9.93 4.51
N LEU A 26 -4.48 -8.81 3.89
CA LEU A 26 -5.15 -8.29 2.70
C LEU A 26 -5.00 -9.20 1.47
N PHE A 27 -3.96 -10.04 1.45
CA PHE A 27 -3.79 -11.05 0.41
C PHE A 27 -4.88 -12.14 0.51
N ASP A 28 -5.32 -12.48 1.72
CA ASP A 28 -6.40 -13.45 1.97
C ASP A 28 -7.76 -12.92 1.50
N TYR A 29 -7.93 -11.59 1.44
CA TYR A 29 -9.12 -10.92 0.93
C TYR A 29 -9.13 -10.73 -0.61
N GLY A 30 -8.18 -11.35 -1.33
CA GLY A 30 -8.15 -11.33 -2.79
C GLY A 30 -7.38 -10.17 -3.42
N VAL A 31 -6.58 -9.41 -2.66
CA VAL A 31 -5.63 -8.45 -3.24
C VAL A 31 -4.35 -9.19 -3.64
N ASP A 32 -3.78 -8.90 -4.82
CA ASP A 32 -2.53 -9.52 -5.27
C ASP A 32 -1.29 -8.68 -4.96
N VAL A 33 -1.44 -7.35 -5.00
CA VAL A 33 -0.35 -6.40 -4.74
C VAL A 33 -0.82 -5.25 -3.86
N LEU A 34 -0.04 -4.95 -2.84
CA LEU A 34 -0.17 -3.77 -1.98
C LEU A 34 0.89 -2.76 -2.39
N ALA A 35 0.47 -1.62 -2.95
CA ALA A 35 1.36 -0.54 -3.34
C ALA A 35 1.07 0.71 -2.49
N GLY A 36 2.07 1.14 -1.73
CA GLY A 36 1.90 2.23 -0.80
C GLY A 36 3.21 2.91 -0.43
N THR A 37 3.20 3.54 0.74
CA THR A 37 4.34 4.32 1.23
C THR A 37 4.72 3.90 2.63
N VAL A 38 6.01 3.78 2.88
CA VAL A 38 6.57 3.55 4.23
C VAL A 38 7.26 4.80 4.71
N VAL A 39 7.10 5.13 5.99
CA VAL A 39 7.82 6.23 6.63
C VAL A 39 9.23 5.74 6.96
N THR A 40 10.23 6.41 6.38
CA THR A 40 11.65 6.11 6.62
C THR A 40 12.28 7.08 7.62
N ASP A 41 11.75 8.31 7.73
CA ASP A 41 12.07 9.27 8.78
C ASP A 41 10.80 10.00 9.20
N ALA A 42 10.32 9.72 10.41
CA ALA A 42 9.08 10.29 10.93
C ALA A 42 9.19 11.81 11.20
N ARG A 43 10.37 12.32 11.57
CA ARG A 43 10.56 13.76 11.85
C ARG A 43 10.51 14.56 10.56
N GLU A 44 11.21 14.10 9.53
CA GLU A 44 11.20 14.75 8.22
C GLU A 44 9.79 14.68 7.61
N ALA A 45 9.16 13.50 7.58
CA ALA A 45 7.82 13.34 7.03
C ALA A 45 6.80 14.26 7.72
N LEU A 46 6.84 14.32 9.06
CA LEU A 46 5.94 15.18 9.83
C LEU A 46 6.16 16.67 9.55
N ARG A 47 7.41 17.11 9.32
CA ARG A 47 7.70 18.50 8.96
C ARG A 47 7.02 18.88 7.65
N TYR A 48 7.21 18.10 6.59
CA TYR A 48 6.59 18.37 5.29
C TYR A 48 5.06 18.30 5.34
N ILE A 49 4.50 17.33 6.07
CA ILE A 49 3.04 17.22 6.26
C ILE A 49 2.48 18.46 6.95
N LYS A 50 3.16 18.98 7.99
CA LYS A 50 2.76 20.21 8.70
C LYS A 50 2.80 21.45 7.82
N GLU A 51 3.69 21.48 6.84
CA GLU A 51 3.82 22.57 5.85
C GLU A 51 2.75 22.47 4.73
N GLY A 52 1.85 21.49 4.78
CA GLY A 52 0.80 21.30 3.77
C GLY A 52 1.32 20.68 2.48
N ALA A 53 2.47 20.00 2.51
CA ALA A 53 3.04 19.36 1.33
C ALA A 53 2.10 18.29 0.76
N THR A 54 1.92 18.31 -0.56
CA THR A 54 1.23 17.23 -1.29
C THR A 54 2.05 15.93 -1.24
N PHE A 55 1.41 14.78 -1.46
CA PHE A 55 2.14 13.51 -1.51
C PHE A 55 3.28 13.50 -2.55
N ARG A 56 3.10 14.19 -3.69
CA ARG A 56 4.14 14.33 -4.72
C ARG A 56 5.36 15.09 -4.19
N GLN A 57 5.16 16.08 -3.32
CA GLN A 57 6.23 16.83 -2.66
C GLN A 57 6.83 16.07 -1.47
N LEU A 58 6.04 15.23 -0.79
CA LEU A 58 6.51 14.39 0.30
C LEU A 58 7.40 13.23 -0.21
N LYS A 59 7.20 12.76 -1.45
CA LYS A 59 7.95 11.63 -2.01
C LYS A 59 9.47 11.90 -1.95
N GLY A 60 10.19 11.03 -1.24
CA GLY A 60 11.64 11.16 -1.04
C GLY A 60 12.03 11.99 0.19
N HIS A 61 11.07 12.53 0.92
CA HIS A 61 11.26 13.30 2.16
C HIS A 61 10.61 12.57 3.34
N GLY A 62 11.41 11.83 4.09
CA GLY A 62 10.96 11.00 5.21
C GLY A 62 10.05 9.82 4.85
N VAL A 63 9.79 9.59 3.55
CA VAL A 63 8.96 8.48 3.07
C VAL A 63 9.53 7.84 1.79
N ARG A 64 9.20 6.57 1.57
CA ARG A 64 9.59 5.80 0.38
C ARG A 64 8.43 4.98 -0.17
N LEU A 65 8.34 4.89 -1.50
CA LEU A 65 7.40 3.97 -2.15
C LEU A 65 7.82 2.52 -1.90
N CYS A 66 6.84 1.67 -1.60
CA CYS A 66 7.04 0.25 -1.38
C CYS A 66 5.88 -0.52 -2.04
N SER A 67 6.17 -1.74 -2.48
CA SER A 67 5.17 -2.65 -3.01
C SER A 67 5.41 -4.04 -2.44
N TRP A 68 4.36 -4.68 -1.93
CA TRP A 68 4.38 -6.10 -1.57
C TRP A 68 3.51 -6.86 -2.57
N ALA A 69 4.00 -7.99 -3.05
CA ALA A 69 3.25 -8.90 -3.88
C ALA A 69 2.98 -10.18 -3.08
N ARG A 70 1.80 -10.78 -3.28
CA ARG A 70 1.47 -12.10 -2.74
C ARG A 70 2.55 -13.09 -3.16
N SER A 71 3.06 -13.89 -2.22
CA SER A 71 4.02 -14.94 -2.51
C SER A 71 3.29 -16.18 -3.06
N PRO A 72 3.86 -16.93 -4.01
CA PRO A 72 3.31 -18.21 -4.45
C PRO A 72 3.13 -19.23 -3.31
N ASN A 73 3.87 -19.06 -2.20
CA ASN A 73 3.82 -19.97 -1.05
C ASN A 73 2.68 -19.69 -0.05
N ASP A 74 1.90 -18.64 -0.23
CA ASP A 74 0.81 -18.25 0.68
C ASP A 74 -0.46 -19.14 0.51
N LEU A 75 -0.39 -20.20 -0.30
CA LEU A 75 -1.49 -21.11 -0.66
C LEU A 75 -1.74 -22.26 0.34
N ASN A 76 -0.98 -22.36 1.43
CA ASN A 76 -1.06 -23.46 2.40
C ASN A 76 -1.56 -23.02 3.78
N GLY A 77 -2.65 -22.24 3.81
CA GLY A 77 -3.41 -21.91 5.03
C GLY A 77 -4.64 -22.78 5.18
#